data_AF-I4DRK3-F1
#
_entry.id   AF-I4DRK3-F1
#
_cell.length_a   1.000
_cell.length_b   1.000
_cell.length_c   1.000
_cell.angle_alpha   90.00
_cell.angle_beta   90.00
_cell.angle_gamma   90.00
#
_symmetry.space_group_name_H-M   'P 1'
#
loop_
_entity.id
_entity.type
_entity.pdbx_description
1 polymer ?
#
loop_
_entity_poly.entity_id
_entity_poly.type
_entity_poly.pdbx_seq_one_letter_code
_entity_poly.pdbx_strand_id
1 'polypeptide(L)'
;MLTYKFEGFTKNSVLTVVDTDYNNYAIGYSCKFLEKDNKHQVFSWILSRNKSLGDSQAKVNAFLDNFPAIDKSNYVYNDFSENTCKFTSSRAITSIRRKN
;
A
#
# COMPACT_ATOMS: atom_id res chain seq x y z
N MET A 1 -4.44 -12.66 -4.92
CA MET A 1 -4.89 -11.70 -5.95
C MET A 1 -6.19 -11.07 -5.48
N LEU A 2 -6.23 -9.75 -5.37
CA LEU A 2 -7.42 -8.98 -4.98
C LEU A 2 -8.07 -8.38 -6.22
N THR A 3 -9.39 -8.48 -6.32
CA THR A 3 -10.15 -7.93 -7.45
C THR A 3 -11.02 -6.78 -6.96
N TYR A 4 -10.75 -5.59 -7.45
CA TYR A 4 -11.53 -4.38 -7.17
C TYR A 4 -12.47 -4.10 -8.34
N LYS A 5 -13.76 -3.97 -8.06
CA LYS A 5 -14.77 -3.57 -9.04
C LYS A 5 -15.13 -2.11 -8.79
N PHE A 6 -14.99 -1.28 -9.81
CA PHE A 6 -15.35 0.14 -9.82
C PHE A 6 -16.54 0.35 -10.76
N GLU A 7 -17.18 1.53 -10.73
CA GLU A 7 -18.30 1.93 -11.60
C GLU A 7 -17.88 2.09 -13.08
N GLY A 8 -17.32 1.04 -13.68
CA GLY A 8 -16.93 1.00 -15.10
C GLY A 8 -15.72 0.13 -15.42
N PHE A 9 -14.94 -0.32 -14.43
CA PHE A 9 -13.78 -1.18 -14.68
C PHE A 9 -13.47 -2.10 -13.51
N THR A 10 -12.80 -3.21 -13.80
CA THR A 10 -12.29 -4.15 -12.79
C THR A 10 -10.76 -4.08 -12.79
N LYS A 11 -10.16 -3.96 -11.61
CA LYS A 11 -8.70 -3.96 -11.44
C LYS A 11 -8.29 -5.16 -10.59
N ASN A 12 -7.43 -6.00 -11.15
CA ASN A 12 -6.73 -7.03 -10.39
C ASN A 12 -5.45 -6.45 -9.82
N SER A 13 -5.24 -6.65 -8.53
CA SER A 13 -4.02 -6.26 -7.82
C SER A 13 -3.42 -7.48 -7.13
N VAL A 14 -2.11 -7.59 -7.19
CA VAL A 14 -1.36 -8.56 -6.39
C VAL A 14 -0.68 -7.77 -5.29
N LEU A 15 -0.78 -8.25 -4.06
CA LEU A 15 -0.05 -7.72 -2.93
C LEU A 15 0.54 -8.92 -2.20
N THR A 16 1.86 -8.92 -2.07
CA THR A 16 2.61 -9.93 -1.33
C THR A 16 3.08 -9.32 -0.03
N VAL A 17 2.79 -9.96 1.10
CA VAL A 17 3.37 -9.58 2.40
C VAL A 17 4.78 -10.16 2.44
N VAL A 18 5.79 -9.30 2.48
CA VAL A 18 7.21 -9.71 2.44
C VAL A 18 7.87 -9.71 3.82
N ASP A 19 7.30 -8.98 4.77
CA ASP A 19 7.64 -9.06 6.19
C ASP A 19 6.48 -8.57 7.05
N THR A 20 6.28 -9.16 8.23
CA THR A 20 5.28 -8.72 9.21
C THR A 20 5.48 -9.40 10.56
N ASP A 21 5.18 -8.69 11.63
CA ASP A 21 5.04 -9.27 12.98
C ASP A 21 3.58 -9.47 13.42
N TYR A 22 2.63 -9.23 12.50
CA TYR A 22 1.17 -9.26 12.65
C TYR A 22 0.55 -8.29 13.67
N ASN A 23 1.33 -7.89 14.68
CA ASN A 23 0.89 -7.12 15.83
C ASN A 23 1.14 -5.61 15.66
N ASN A 24 2.19 -5.22 14.93
CA ASN A 24 2.61 -3.83 14.84
C ASN A 24 2.79 -3.36 13.40
N TYR A 25 3.43 -4.16 12.54
CA TYR A 25 3.77 -3.73 11.20
C TYR A 25 3.62 -4.83 10.13
N ALA A 26 3.51 -4.40 8.88
CA ALA A 26 3.64 -5.24 7.71
C ALA A 26 4.28 -4.45 6.56
N ILE A 27 5.05 -5.15 5.72
CA ILE A 27 5.60 -4.62 4.47
C ILE A 27 4.92 -5.36 3.33
N GLY A 28 4.16 -4.62 2.53
CA GLY A 28 3.48 -5.12 1.34
C GLY A 28 4.26 -4.75 0.08
N TYR A 29 4.37 -5.67 -0.86
CA TYR A 29 5.10 -5.51 -2.12
C TYR A 29 4.25 -5.96 -3.31
N SER A 30 4.36 -5.24 -4.42
CA SER A 30 3.78 -5.60 -5.71
C SER A 30 4.74 -5.22 -6.83
N CYS A 31 4.94 -6.13 -7.77
CA CYS A 31 5.71 -5.87 -8.99
C CYS A 31 4.91 -6.27 -10.22
N LYS A 32 4.91 -5.41 -11.23
CA LYS A 32 4.29 -5.67 -12.52
C LYS A 32 5.28 -5.40 -13.64
N PHE A 33 5.46 -6.38 -14.52
CA PHE A 33 6.20 -6.18 -15.76
C PHE A 33 5.36 -5.36 -16.76
N LEU A 34 5.99 -4.35 -17.36
CA LEU A 34 5.43 -3.46 -18.37
C LEU A 34 6.09 -3.81 -19.71
N GLU A 35 5.50 -4.78 -20.42
CA GLU A 35 6.06 -5.36 -21.66
C GLU A 35 6.43 -4.30 -22.70
N LYS A 36 5.57 -3.28 -22.88
CA LYS A 36 5.78 -2.23 -23.89
C LYS A 36 7.06 -1.42 -23.68
N ASP A 37 7.45 -1.23 -22.41
CA ASP A 37 8.58 -0.39 -22.04
C ASP A 37 9.80 -1.22 -21.61
N ASN A 38 9.69 -2.56 -21.62
CA ASN A 38 10.66 -3.48 -21.03
C ASN A 38 11.12 -3.07 -19.63
N LYS A 39 10.16 -2.62 -18.80
CA LYS A 39 10.39 -2.14 -17.43
C LYS A 39 9.54 -2.90 -16.44
N HIS A 40 9.88 -2.81 -15.17
CA HIS A 40 8.99 -3.23 -14.09
C HIS A 40 8.53 -2.02 -13.29
N GLN A 41 7.29 -2.08 -12.81
CA GLN A 41 6.72 -1.11 -11.89
C GLN A 41 6.61 -1.77 -10.52
N VAL A 42 7.27 -1.18 -9.53
CA VAL A 42 7.20 -1.61 -8.13
C VAL A 42 6.26 -0.69 -7.37
N PHE A 43 5.39 -1.30 -6.56
CA PHE A 43 4.69 -0.63 -5.48
C PHE A 43 5.05 -1.31 -4.17
N SER A 44 5.24 -0.50 -3.14
CA SER A 44 5.51 -1.00 -1.79
C SER A 44 4.80 -0.15 -0.76
N TRP A 45 4.41 -0.77 0.35
CA TRP A 45 3.71 -0.13 1.46
C TRP A 45 4.31 -0.60 2.77
N ILE A 46 4.62 0.35 3.65
CA ILE A 46 4.88 0.07 5.06
C ILE A 46 3.58 0.38 5.80
N LEU A 47 3.03 -0.62 6.47
CA LEU A 47 1.78 -0.56 7.20
C LEU A 47 2.06 -0.66 8.69
N SER A 48 1.40 0.18 9.49
CA SER A 48 1.45 0.13 10.96
C SER A 48 0.04 0.00 11.53
N ARG A 49 -0.08 -0.67 12.68
CA ARG A 49 -1.33 -0.67 13.48
C ARG A 49 -1.58 0.67 14.16
N ASN A 50 -0.55 1.50 14.31
CA ASN A 50 -0.62 2.84 14.89
C ASN A 50 -0.31 3.91 13.83
N LYS A 51 -0.55 5.19 14.17
CA LYS A 51 -0.23 6.34 13.30
C LYS A 51 1.28 6.56 13.07
N SER A 52 2.13 5.83 13.78
CA SER A 52 3.58 5.77 13.61
C SER A 52 4.07 4.33 13.76
N LEU A 53 5.32 4.05 13.35
CA LEU A 53 5.93 2.72 13.48
C LEU A 53 6.43 2.41 14.90
N GLY A 54 6.72 3.44 15.70
CA GLY A 54 7.32 3.29 17.03
C GLY A 54 8.55 2.36 16.99
N ASP A 55 8.57 1.39 17.90
CA ASP A 55 9.68 0.42 18.05
C ASP A 55 9.88 -0.48 16.82
N SER A 56 8.88 -0.58 15.92
CA SER A 56 8.99 -1.39 14.70
C SER A 56 9.88 -0.73 13.63
N GLN A 57 10.25 0.54 13.77
CA GLN A 57 11.04 1.27 12.78
C GLN A 57 12.38 0.59 12.47
N ALA A 58 13.07 0.09 13.50
CA ALA A 58 14.37 -0.56 13.33
C ALA A 58 14.24 -1.88 12.55
N LYS A 59 13.19 -2.66 12.80
CA LYS A 59 12.91 -3.92 12.08
C LYS A 59 12.59 -3.67 10.62
N VAL A 60 11.74 -2.67 10.34
CA VAL A 60 11.40 -2.26 8.97
C VAL A 60 12.64 -1.80 8.21
N ASN A 61 13.48 -0.97 8.82
CA ASN A 61 14.72 -0.50 8.19
C ASN A 61 15.67 -1.66 7.89
N ALA A 62 15.88 -2.57 8.87
CA ALA A 62 16.75 -3.73 8.68
C ALA A 62 16.26 -4.66 7.57
N PHE A 63 14.94 -4.87 7.43
CA PHE A 63 14.39 -5.63 6.32
C PHE A 63 14.65 -4.93 4.97
N LEU A 64 14.33 -3.64 4.87
CA LEU A 64 14.48 -2.88 3.62
C LEU A 64 15.93 -2.75 3.17
N ASP A 65 16.87 -2.65 4.11
CA ASP A 65 18.31 -2.62 3.82
C ASP A 65 18.80 -3.92 3.15
N ASN A 66 18.08 -5.03 3.34
CA ASN A 66 18.41 -6.34 2.79
C ASN A 66 17.45 -6.79 1.68
N PHE A 67 16.51 -5.93 1.24
CA PHE A 67 15.52 -6.28 0.22
C PHE A 67 15.69 -5.41 -1.04
N PRO A 68 16.60 -5.78 -1.97
CA PRO A 68 17.02 -4.93 -3.08
C PRO A 68 15.91 -4.63 -4.11
N ALA A 69 14.80 -5.36 -4.08
CA ALA A 69 13.65 -5.10 -4.95
C ALA A 69 12.82 -3.87 -4.52
N ILE A 70 13.12 -3.27 -3.36
CA ILE A 70 12.51 -2.04 -2.88
C ILE A 70 13.63 -1.06 -2.52
N ASP A 71 13.60 0.13 -3.10
CA ASP A 71 14.47 1.22 -2.70
C ASP A 71 13.78 2.04 -1.60
N LYS A 72 14.33 1.98 -0.38
CA LYS A 72 13.77 2.66 0.80
C LYS A 72 13.72 4.18 0.67
N SER A 73 14.53 4.77 -0.21
CA SER A 73 14.57 6.22 -0.41
C SER A 73 13.34 6.75 -1.18
N ASN A 74 12.61 5.87 -1.89
CA ASN A 74 11.41 6.22 -2.64
C ASN A 74 10.12 6.26 -1.79
N TYR A 75 10.19 5.94 -0.50
CA TYR A 75 9.02 6.03 0.36
C TYR A 75 8.63 7.48 0.64
N VAL A 76 7.33 7.75 0.52
CA VAL A 76 6.71 9.01 0.94
C VAL A 76 5.87 8.73 2.18
N TYR A 77 6.06 9.53 3.23
CA TYR A 77 5.33 9.40 4.47
C TYR A 77 3.90 9.96 4.34
N ASN A 78 2.91 9.24 4.87
CA ASN A 78 1.53 9.73 4.96
C ASN A 78 1.34 10.52 6.25
N ASP A 79 0.70 11.69 6.17
CA ASP A 79 0.28 12.43 7.36
C ASP A 79 -1.04 11.86 7.92
N PHE A 80 -1.02 11.52 9.21
CA PHE A 80 -2.15 10.99 9.97
C PHE A 80 -2.68 11.95 11.05
N SER A 81 -2.36 13.25 10.91
CA SER A 81 -2.90 14.32 11.75
C SER A 81 -4.43 14.39 11.65
N GLU A 82 -5.07 14.89 12.71
CA GLU A 82 -6.53 15.05 12.71
C GLU A 82 -7.01 15.97 11.59
N ASN A 83 -6.23 17.00 11.24
CA ASN A 83 -6.61 17.93 10.19
C ASN A 83 -6.60 17.27 8.80
N THR A 84 -5.61 16.43 8.50
CA THR A 84 -5.50 15.74 7.21
C THR A 84 -6.54 14.62 7.06
N CYS A 85 -6.94 13.97 8.15
CA CYS A 85 -7.96 12.92 8.11
C CYS A 85 -9.41 13.44 8.10
N LYS A 86 -9.66 14.73 8.35
CA LYS A 86 -11.02 15.30 8.36
C LYS A 86 -11.68 15.18 6.99
N PHE A 87 -12.94 14.77 6.96
CA PHE A 87 -13.78 14.70 5.78
C PHE A 87 -15.20 15.20 6.07
N THR A 88 -15.91 15.70 5.06
CA THR A 88 -17.31 16.18 5.18
C THR A 88 -18.33 15.23 4.57
N SER A 89 -17.91 14.41 3.61
CA SER A 89 -18.72 13.38 2.98
C SER A 89 -17.85 12.21 2.56
N SER A 90 -18.45 11.04 2.41
CA SER A 90 -17.78 9.85 1.88
C SER A 90 -18.59 9.26 0.73
N ARG A 91 -17.91 8.56 -0.18
CA ARG A 91 -18.54 7.84 -1.28
C ARG A 91 -17.91 6.47 -1.39
N ALA A 92 -18.75 5.45 -1.51
CA ALA A 92 -18.28 4.12 -1.85
C ALA A 92 -17.75 4.11 -3.29
N ILE A 93 -16.48 3.76 -3.45
CA ILE A 93 -15.79 3.71 -4.75
C ILE A 93 -16.01 2.35 -5.44
N THR A 94 -16.34 1.31 -4.66
CA THR A 94 -16.50 -0.07 -5.14
C THR A 94 -17.94 -0.54 -5.30
N SER A 95 -18.93 0.25 -4.88
CA SER A 95 -20.35 -0.09 -5.06
C SER A 95 -20.84 0.36 -6.44
N ILE A 96 -21.61 -0.51 -7.11
CA ILE A 96 -22.40 -0.12 -8.29
C ILE A 96 -23.55 0.79 -7.79
N ARG A 97 -23.64 2.06 -8.25
CA ARG A 97 -24.86 2.86 -8.07
C ARG A 97 -26.06 2.08 -8.60
N ARG A 98 -26.99 1.68 -7.72
CA ARG A 98 -28.36 1.44 -8.15
C ARG A 98 -28.93 2.79 -8.56
N LYS A 99 -29.14 3.01 -9.86
CA LYS A 99 -30.02 4.08 -10.36
C LYS A 99 -31.43 3.72 -9.88
N ASN A 100 -32.01 4.55 -9.01
CA ASN A 100 -33.46 4.62 -8.86
C ASN A 100 -34.02 5.35 -10.09
#